data_AF-A0A7Y3U0E2-F1
#
_entry.id   AF-A0A7Y3U0E2-F1
#
_cell.length_a   1.000
_cell.length_b   1.000
_cell.length_c   1.000
_cell.angle_alpha   90.00
_cell.angle_beta   90.00
_cell.angle_gamma   90.00
#
_symmetry.space_group_name_H-M   'P 1'
#
loop_
_entity.id
_entity.type
_entity.pdbx_description
1 polymer ?
#
loop_
_entity_poly.entity_id
_entity_poly.type
_entity_poly.pdbx_seq_one_letter_code
_entity_poly.pdbx_strand_id
1 'polypeptide(L)'
;MSEITGEIASILKEAENIDNQEDDRCKIDPGQEVLQKRLSDRTHLKSKIEEALEIMKEENREKINLTDTDANHMKSGGSKDIRPGYNCQAAVTESGIIVAGEAVTEANDRNQMKPVIEQTELKHAGKS
;
A
#
# COMPACT_ATOMS: atom_id res chain seq x y z
N MET A 1 -31.72 32.88 -40.34
CA MET A 1 -30.49 33.28 -39.60
C MET A 1 -30.77 33.65 -38.15
N SER A 2 -31.91 34.29 -37.83
CA SER A 2 -32.31 34.64 -36.45
C SER A 2 -32.67 33.45 -35.56
N GLU A 3 -33.29 32.40 -36.11
CA GLU A 3 -33.67 31.19 -35.36
C GLU A 3 -32.43 30.41 -34.88
N ILE A 4 -31.46 30.22 -35.77
CA ILE A 4 -30.19 29.53 -35.47
C ILE A 4 -29.41 30.28 -34.38
N THR A 5 -29.37 31.61 -34.41
CA THR A 5 -28.72 32.40 -33.36
C THR A 5 -29.43 32.30 -32.01
N GLY A 6 -30.75 32.12 -32.00
CA GLY A 6 -31.53 31.89 -30.79
C GLY A 6 -31.27 30.52 -30.19
N GLU A 7 -31.19 29.48 -31.02
CA GLU A 7 -30.83 28.12 -30.60
C GLU A 7 -29.41 28.06 -30.04
N ILE A 8 -28.43 28.71 -30.69
CA ILE A 8 -27.06 28.82 -30.19
C ILE A 8 -27.03 29.49 -28.81
N ALA A 9 -27.80 30.57 -28.62
CA ALA A 9 -27.86 31.26 -27.33
C ALA A 9 -28.49 30.39 -26.22
N SER A 10 -29.49 29.58 -26.56
CA SER A 10 -30.09 28.62 -25.62
C SER A 10 -29.09 27.54 -25.21
N ILE A 11 -28.38 26.97 -26.18
CA ILE A 11 -27.37 25.93 -25.94
C ILE A 11 -26.20 26.47 -25.10
N LEU A 12 -25.73 27.69 -25.38
CA LEU A 12 -24.67 28.32 -24.57
C LEU A 12 -25.10 28.56 -23.13
N LYS A 13 -26.35 29.01 -22.91
CA LYS A 13 -26.90 29.21 -21.58
C LYS A 13 -27.08 27.90 -20.82
N GLU A 14 -27.48 26.84 -21.52
CA GLU A 14 -27.60 25.50 -20.94
C GLU A 14 -26.23 24.93 -20.58
N ALA A 15 -25.23 25.09 -21.45
CA ALA A 15 -23.85 24.71 -21.18
C ALA A 15 -23.27 25.45 -19.96
N GLU A 16 -23.46 26.78 -19.87
CA GLU A 16 -23.05 27.57 -18.70
C GLU A 16 -23.74 27.10 -17.41
N ASN A 17 -25.02 26.74 -17.48
CA ASN A 17 -25.74 26.22 -16.33
C ASN A 17 -25.28 24.81 -15.92
N ILE A 18 -24.88 23.98 -16.88
CA ILE A 18 -24.30 22.66 -16.62
C ILE A 18 -22.91 22.80 -16.00
N ASP A 19 -22.02 23.62 -16.58
CA ASP A 19 -20.69 23.88 -16.03
C ASP A 19 -20.76 24.41 -14.59
N ASN A 20 -21.66 25.36 -14.30
CA ASN A 20 -21.87 25.87 -12.93
C ASN A 20 -22.40 24.78 -11.96
N GLN A 21 -23.26 23.87 -12.44
CA GLN A 21 -23.75 22.73 -11.64
C GLN A 21 -22.69 21.64 -11.47
N GLU A 22 -21.75 21.53 -12.41
CA GLU A 22 -20.60 20.63 -12.33
C GLU A 22 -19.55 21.18 -11.37
N ASP A 23 -19.28 22.48 -11.33
CA ASP A 23 -18.40 23.11 -10.33
C ASP A 23 -18.87 22.85 -8.89
N ASP A 24 -20.19 22.81 -8.65
CA ASP A 24 -20.74 22.45 -7.34
C ASP A 24 -20.57 20.96 -6.98
N ARG A 25 -20.46 20.08 -8.00
CA ARG A 25 -20.23 18.63 -7.86
C ARG A 25 -18.75 18.24 -7.96
N CYS A 26 -17.91 19.10 -8.53
CA CYS A 26 -16.47 19.00 -8.67
C CYS A 26 -15.75 19.77 -7.55
N LYS A 27 -16.44 20.00 -6.41
CA LYS A 27 -15.76 20.34 -5.17
C LYS A 27 -14.77 19.23 -4.89
N ILE A 28 -13.50 19.61 -4.82
CA ILE A 28 -12.41 18.76 -4.35
C ILE A 28 -12.96 17.95 -3.18
N ASP A 29 -12.95 16.63 -3.31
CA ASP A 29 -13.46 15.75 -2.27
C ASP A 29 -12.90 16.22 -0.91
N PRO A 30 -13.72 16.37 0.14
CA PRO A 30 -13.25 16.86 1.43
C PRO A 30 -12.03 16.07 1.95
N GLY A 31 -11.93 14.79 1.60
CA GLY A 31 -10.76 13.96 1.86
C GLY A 31 -9.51 14.41 1.09
N GLN A 32 -9.64 14.83 -0.18
CA GLN A 32 -8.54 15.38 -0.96
C GLN A 32 -8.00 16.71 -0.40
N GLU A 33 -8.87 17.61 0.08
CA GLU A 33 -8.42 18.87 0.70
C GLU A 33 -7.66 18.61 2.02
N VAL A 34 -8.15 17.68 2.84
CA VAL A 34 -7.46 17.22 4.05
C VAL A 34 -6.13 16.56 3.72
N LEU A 35 -6.08 15.73 2.67
CA LEU A 35 -4.84 15.11 2.19
C LEU A 35 -3.84 16.16 1.70
N GLN A 36 -4.27 17.15 0.92
CA GLN A 36 -3.41 18.25 0.48
C GLN A 36 -2.85 19.03 1.66
N LYS A 37 -3.68 19.31 2.68
CA LYS A 37 -3.23 19.98 3.91
C LYS A 37 -2.18 19.16 4.68
N ARG A 38 -2.36 17.84 4.77
CA ARG A 38 -1.40 16.91 5.41
C ARG A 38 -0.10 16.76 4.60
N LEU A 39 -0.19 16.71 3.28
CA LEU A 39 0.97 16.67 2.38
C LEU A 39 1.74 18.00 2.37
N SER A 40 1.02 19.11 2.55
CA SER A 40 1.60 20.46 2.68
C SER A 40 2.30 20.67 4.02
N ASP A 41 2.04 19.81 5.01
CA ASP A 41 2.77 19.81 6.28
C ASP A 41 4.18 19.25 6.09
N ARG A 42 5.05 20.11 5.58
CA ARG A 42 6.48 19.83 5.33
C ARG A 42 7.21 19.41 6.60
N THR A 43 6.72 19.80 7.78
CA THR A 43 7.36 19.44 9.06
C THR A 43 7.12 17.98 9.39
N HIS A 44 5.88 17.50 9.23
CA HIS A 44 5.56 16.10 9.43
C HIS A 44 6.26 15.20 8.41
N LEU A 45 6.30 15.62 7.14
CA LEU A 45 7.00 14.86 6.09
C LEU A 45 8.51 14.79 6.35
N LYS A 46 9.12 15.90 6.79
CA LYS A 46 10.54 15.93 7.14
C LYS A 46 10.85 15.00 8.31
N SER A 47 10.03 15.06 9.36
CA SER A 47 10.19 14.18 10.53
C SER A 47 10.11 12.70 10.16
N LYS A 48 9.16 12.29 9.32
CA LYS A 48 9.07 10.91 8.82
C LYS A 48 10.29 10.47 8.00
N ILE A 49 10.83 11.37 7.19
CA ILE A 49 12.04 11.07 6.40
C ILE A 49 13.25 10.93 7.33
N GLU A 50 13.39 11.80 8.33
CA GLU A 50 14.48 11.73 9.31
C GLU A 50 14.44 10.42 10.11
N GLU A 51 13.27 10.03 10.62
CA GLU A 51 13.06 8.74 11.31
C GLU A 51 13.42 7.56 10.40
N ALA A 52 12.94 7.56 9.15
CA ALA A 52 13.26 6.51 8.19
C ALA A 52 14.77 6.42 7.88
N LEU A 53 15.46 7.58 7.80
CA LEU A 53 16.90 7.64 7.60
C LEU A 53 17.69 7.14 8.81
N GLU A 54 17.18 7.34 10.02
CA GLU A 54 17.78 6.82 11.25
C GLU A 54 17.68 5.30 11.31
N ILE A 55 16.47 4.76 11.10
CA ILE A 55 16.24 3.30 11.03
C ILE A 55 17.12 2.66 9.95
N MET A 56 17.21 3.27 8.76
CA MET A 56 18.08 2.76 7.69
C MET A 56 19.55 2.68 8.10
N LYS A 57 20.05 3.63 8.90
CA LYS A 57 21.42 3.62 9.41
C LYS A 57 21.61 2.57 10.51
N GLU A 58 20.68 2.48 11.44
CA GLU A 58 20.74 1.54 12.57
C GLU A 58 20.67 0.08 12.10
N GLU A 59 19.73 -0.22 11.19
CA GLU A 59 19.51 -1.56 10.65
C GLU A 59 20.38 -1.87 9.43
N ASN A 60 21.24 -0.93 9.01
CA ASN A 60 22.09 -1.03 7.82
C ASN A 60 21.32 -1.43 6.54
N ARG A 61 20.17 -0.77 6.32
CA ARG A 61 19.26 -1.02 5.18
C ARG A 61 19.51 -0.02 4.05
N GLU A 62 19.60 -0.52 2.82
CA GLU A 62 19.72 0.35 1.63
C GLU A 62 18.39 1.02 1.24
N LYS A 63 17.26 0.40 1.59
CA LYS A 63 15.91 0.86 1.20
C LYS A 63 14.91 0.56 2.32
N ILE A 64 13.96 1.46 2.52
CA ILE A 64 12.85 1.33 3.46
C ILE A 64 11.55 1.75 2.79
N ASN A 65 10.45 1.10 3.14
CA ASN A 65 9.12 1.53 2.74
C ASN A 65 8.57 2.52 3.79
N LEU A 66 8.22 3.73 3.37
CA LEU A 66 7.75 4.79 4.27
C LEU A 66 6.30 4.62 4.75
N THR A 67 5.54 3.74 4.10
CA THR A 67 4.15 3.43 4.50
C THR A 67 4.06 2.29 5.48
N ASP A 68 4.97 1.32 5.38
CA ASP A 68 5.14 0.17 6.27
C ASP A 68 6.63 -0.16 6.32
N THR A 69 7.29 0.18 7.43
CA THR A 69 8.74 0.05 7.61
C THR A 69 9.21 -1.39 7.71
N ASP A 70 8.32 -2.31 8.06
CA ASP A 70 8.61 -3.74 8.24
C ASP A 70 8.50 -4.50 6.90
N ALA A 71 7.71 -3.97 5.96
CA ALA A 71 7.56 -4.52 4.61
C ALA A 71 8.81 -4.27 3.75
N ASN A 72 9.75 -5.21 3.80
CA ASN A 72 10.99 -5.17 3.03
C ASN A 72 10.77 -5.38 1.53
N HIS A 73 11.67 -4.77 0.76
CA HIS A 73 11.70 -4.92 -0.70
C HIS A 73 12.27 -6.29 -1.08
N MET A 74 11.44 -7.14 -1.69
CA MET A 74 11.82 -8.50 -2.09
C MET A 74 11.40 -8.80 -3.54
N LYS A 75 12.07 -9.79 -4.15
CA LYS A 75 11.71 -10.24 -5.50
C LYS A 75 10.44 -11.07 -5.43
N SER A 76 9.45 -10.73 -6.25
CA SER A 76 8.24 -11.55 -6.38
C SER A 76 8.49 -12.72 -7.34
N GLY A 77 8.18 -13.95 -6.90
CA GLY A 77 8.55 -15.20 -7.59
C GLY A 77 8.32 -15.20 -9.10
N GLY A 78 9.35 -15.60 -9.86
CA GLY A 78 9.31 -15.70 -11.33
C GLY A 78 9.41 -14.37 -12.09
N SER A 79 9.35 -13.22 -11.41
CA SER A 79 9.45 -11.89 -12.01
C SER A 79 10.77 -11.20 -11.66
N LYS A 80 11.15 -10.18 -12.45
CA LYS A 80 12.25 -9.27 -12.09
C LYS A 80 11.77 -8.14 -11.17
N ASP A 81 10.50 -8.15 -10.78
CA ASP A 81 9.89 -7.07 -10.02
C ASP A 81 10.30 -7.18 -8.54
N ILE A 82 10.74 -6.05 -8.00
CA ILE A 82 11.01 -5.88 -6.57
C ILE A 82 9.84 -5.09 -5.98
N ARG A 83 9.17 -5.68 -5.00
CA ARG A 83 8.01 -5.08 -4.34
C ARG A 83 8.14 -5.21 -2.83
N PRO A 84 7.61 -4.26 -2.04
CA PRO A 84 7.53 -4.42 -0.60
C PRO A 84 6.61 -5.60 -0.26
N GLY A 85 6.98 -6.40 0.74
CA GLY A 85 6.20 -7.54 1.17
C GLY A 85 6.78 -8.25 2.38
N TYR A 86 6.17 -9.38 2.70
CA TYR A 86 6.60 -10.32 3.73
C TYR A 86 6.82 -11.68 3.08
N ASN A 87 7.79 -12.42 3.58
CA ASN A 87 8.04 -13.78 3.16
C ASN A 87 7.32 -14.72 4.12
N CYS A 88 6.45 -15.60 3.60
CA CYS A 88 5.62 -16.46 4.42
C CYS A 88 5.86 -17.93 4.09
N GLN A 89 5.97 -18.76 5.11
CA GLN A 89 6.10 -20.21 5.00
C GLN A 89 5.04 -20.88 5.85
N ALA A 90 4.42 -21.94 5.35
CA ALA A 90 3.40 -22.68 6.06
C ALA A 90 3.61 -24.19 5.90
N ALA A 91 3.39 -24.92 6.99
CA ALA A 91 3.28 -26.37 7.01
C ALA A 91 1.81 -26.77 7.00
N VAL A 92 1.43 -27.59 6.03
CA VAL A 92 0.05 -28.01 5.78
C VAL A 92 -0.01 -29.52 5.77
N THR A 93 -1.03 -30.11 6.40
CA THR A 93 -1.30 -31.55 6.31
C THR A 93 -1.76 -31.92 4.89
N GLU A 94 -1.72 -33.20 4.55
CA GLU A 94 -2.28 -33.69 3.27
C GLU A 94 -3.77 -33.36 3.10
N SER A 95 -4.52 -33.26 4.21
CA SER A 95 -5.92 -32.85 4.23
C SER A 95 -6.15 -31.34 4.07
N GLY A 96 -5.09 -30.54 3.93
CA GLY A 96 -5.18 -29.09 3.73
C GLY A 96 -5.25 -28.27 5.02
N ILE A 97 -4.92 -28.84 6.18
CA ILE A 97 -4.95 -28.13 7.47
C ILE A 97 -3.59 -27.48 7.72
N ILE A 98 -3.57 -26.16 7.96
CA ILE A 98 -2.35 -25.43 8.34
C ILE A 98 -2.01 -25.77 9.80
N VAL A 99 -0.82 -26.33 10.02
CA VAL A 99 -0.32 -26.73 11.36
C VAL A 99 0.64 -25.68 11.91
N ALA A 100 1.48 -25.10 11.05
CA ALA A 100 2.36 -24.00 11.39
C ALA A 100 2.42 -23.01 10.22
N GLY A 101 2.68 -21.75 10.54
CA GLY A 101 2.77 -20.66 9.58
C GLY A 101 3.56 -19.53 10.20
N GLU A 102 4.48 -18.96 9.43
CA GLU A 102 5.34 -17.87 9.86
C GLU A 102 5.46 -16.84 8.74
N ALA A 103 5.46 -15.58 9.12
CA ALA A 103 5.70 -14.44 8.25
C ALA A 103 6.95 -13.71 8.76
N VAL A 104 7.92 -13.53 7.88
CA VAL A 104 9.20 -12.89 8.18
C VAL A 104 9.43 -11.71 7.24
N THR A 105 10.26 -10.76 7.66
CA THR A 105 10.56 -9.56 6.87
C THR A 105 11.74 -9.78 5.92
N GLU A 106 12.38 -10.95 5.99
CA GLU A 106 13.59 -11.27 5.26
C GLU A 106 13.31 -11.42 3.77
N ALA A 107 14.10 -10.73 2.95
CA ALA A 107 13.88 -10.65 1.50
C ALA A 107 14.08 -11.98 0.75
N ASN A 108 14.59 -13.02 1.42
CA ASN A 108 14.78 -14.36 0.87
C ASN A 108 14.32 -15.44 1.84
N ASP A 109 13.98 -16.62 1.31
CA ASP A 109 13.49 -17.77 2.09
C ASP A 109 14.62 -18.62 2.71
N ARG A 110 15.87 -18.17 2.61
CA ARG A 110 17.00 -18.94 3.12
C ARG A 110 16.88 -19.07 4.64
N ASN A 111 16.96 -20.30 5.11
CA ASN A 111 16.80 -20.71 6.52
C ASN A 111 15.38 -20.63 7.09
N GLN A 112 14.37 -20.22 6.32
CA GLN A 112 13.01 -20.04 6.84
C GLN A 112 12.21 -21.36 6.97
N MET A 113 12.75 -22.47 6.46
CA MET A 113 12.08 -23.78 6.59
C MET A 113 12.26 -24.41 7.97
N LYS A 114 13.39 -24.17 8.65
CA LYS A 114 13.67 -24.77 9.97
C LYS A 114 12.68 -24.32 11.04
N PRO A 115 12.40 -23.01 11.19
CA PRO A 115 11.44 -22.53 12.19
C PRO A 115 10.06 -23.15 12.03
N VAL A 116 9.57 -23.27 10.79
CA VAL A 116 8.25 -23.86 10.51
C VAL A 116 8.19 -25.34 10.88
N ILE A 117 9.25 -26.11 10.64
CA ILE A 117 9.33 -27.52 11.03
C ILE A 117 9.34 -27.64 12.56
N GLU A 118 10.18 -26.87 13.25
CA GLU A 118 10.26 -26.88 14.71
C GLU A 118 8.92 -26.51 15.36
N GLN A 119 8.23 -25.50 14.83
CA GLN A 119 6.88 -25.14 15.27
C GLN A 119 5.86 -26.25 15.03
N THR A 120 5.99 -27.00 13.93
CA THR A 120 5.09 -28.12 13.61
C THR A 120 5.27 -29.24 14.63
N GLU A 121 6.51 -29.63 14.91
CA GLU A 121 6.84 -30.67 15.89
C GLU A 121 6.39 -30.29 17.30
N LEU A 122 6.62 -29.04 17.72
CA LEU A 122 6.20 -28.54 19.04
C LEU A 122 4.68 -28.64 19.22
N LYS A 123 3.91 -28.22 18.21
CA LYS A 123 2.44 -28.27 18.25
C LYS A 123 1.90 -29.69 18.17
N HIS A 124 2.68 -30.64 17.64
CA HIS A 124 2.35 -32.05 17.63
C HIS A 124 2.67 -32.73 18.98
N ALA A 125 3.83 -32.43 19.56
CA ALA A 125 4.28 -32.97 20.84
C ALA A 125 3.45 -32.49 22.05
N GLY A 126 2.85 -31.29 21.98
CA GLY A 126 1.95 -30.77 23.01
C GLY A 126 0.55 -31.40 23.04
N LYS A 127 0.28 -32.41 22.20
CA LYS A 127 -1.01 -33.12 22.09
C LYS A 127 -0.91 -34.60 22.48
N SER A 128 -0.04 -34.96 23.43
CA SER A 128 -0.05 -36.28 24.06
C SER A 128 -1.08 -36.40 25.16
#